data_AF-A0A3M8FXZ4-F1
#
_entry.id   AF-A0A3M8FXZ4-F1
#
_cell.length_a   1.000
_cell.length_b   1.000
_cell.length_c   1.000
_cell.angle_alpha   90.00
_cell.angle_beta   90.00
_cell.angle_gamma   90.00
#
_symmetry.space_group_name_H-M   'P 1'
#
loop_
_entity.id
_entity.type
_entity.pdbx_description
1 polymer ?
#
loop_
_entity_poly.entity_id
_entity_poly.type
_entity_poly.pdbx_seq_one_letter_code
_entity_poly.pdbx_strand_id
1 'polypeptide(L)'
;MARLPDLTEFIKKHGMKMCSVKQIIEHRLKRAGIVDRLDPKPGTKIETPEGEFNLVAFQSVVDPLPHIALTVGDVGALDSSGQVIESDEPTLVRVHRRDLLGDIFLASDEGQTDSTGDILRASMRTIQKEGRGALIYLRPHGLGDGLSQRLTRPAGHSVEDAPQQSVSAPMLEYGVGCQLVRALGISKIRLLSNSSTEYPQIEAFGLEIVERMPLSLE
;
A
#
# COMPACT_ATOMS: atom_id res chain seq x y z
N MET A 1 30.54 -3.66 11.66
CA MET A 1 30.34 -4.09 10.25
C MET A 1 30.91 -3.04 9.31
N ALA A 2 31.45 -3.45 8.17
CA ALA A 2 31.94 -2.56 7.12
C ALA A 2 30.83 -1.62 6.62
N ARG A 3 31.13 -0.33 6.44
CA ARG A 3 30.23 0.70 5.91
C ARG A 3 30.52 0.93 4.42
N LEU A 4 29.73 1.79 3.76
CA LEU A 4 29.86 2.07 2.33
C LEU A 4 31.30 2.40 1.86
N PRO A 5 32.10 3.21 2.59
CA PRO A 5 33.48 3.49 2.19
C PRO A 5 34.35 2.21 2.21
N ASP A 6 34.27 1.43 3.28
CA ASP A 6 35.01 0.18 3.45
C ASP A 6 34.65 -0.85 2.36
N LEU A 7 33.36 -0.95 2.04
CA LEU A 7 32.86 -1.83 0.98
C LEU A 7 33.39 -1.42 -0.40
N THR A 8 33.50 -0.12 -0.66
CA THR A 8 34.00 0.41 -1.94
C THR A 8 35.46 0.02 -2.17
N GLU A 9 36.30 0.10 -1.14
CA GLU A 9 37.70 -0.34 -1.21
C GLU A 9 37.82 -1.86 -1.41
N PHE A 10 37.04 -2.62 -0.66
CA PHE A 10 37.00 -4.08 -0.75
C PHE A 10 36.59 -4.55 -2.17
N ILE A 11 35.56 -3.93 -2.73
CA ILE A 11 35.05 -4.25 -4.08
C ILE A 11 36.10 -3.96 -5.16
N LYS A 12 36.82 -2.84 -5.05
CA LYS A 12 37.94 -2.51 -5.95
C LYS A 12 39.05 -3.55 -5.88
N LYS A 13 39.42 -3.98 -4.66
CA LYS A 13 40.47 -4.98 -4.43
C LYS A 13 40.12 -6.35 -5.03
N HIS A 14 38.85 -6.73 -5.00
CA HIS A 14 38.40 -8.07 -5.37
C HIS A 14 37.67 -8.14 -6.73
N GLY A 15 37.55 -7.03 -7.46
CA GLY A 15 36.91 -6.98 -8.78
C GLY A 15 35.42 -7.37 -8.75
N MET A 16 34.73 -7.09 -7.65
CA MET A 16 33.32 -7.44 -7.47
C MET A 16 32.39 -6.35 -8.00
N LYS A 17 31.09 -6.63 -8.09
CA LYS A 17 30.06 -5.62 -8.39
C LYS A 17 29.31 -5.27 -7.11
N MET A 18 28.90 -4.00 -6.98
CA MET A 18 28.04 -3.52 -5.90
C MET A 18 26.68 -3.13 -6.44
N CYS A 19 25.62 -3.41 -5.70
CA CYS A 19 24.30 -2.85 -5.96
C CYS A 19 23.60 -2.51 -4.64
N SER A 20 22.70 -1.53 -4.68
CA SER A 20 21.85 -1.17 -3.54
C SER A 20 20.50 -1.88 -3.60
N VAL A 21 19.80 -1.93 -2.46
CA VAL A 21 18.41 -2.44 -2.40
C VAL A 21 17.50 -1.64 -3.35
N LYS A 22 17.65 -0.30 -3.40
CA LYS A 22 16.96 0.57 -4.36
C LYS A 22 17.18 0.12 -5.81
N GLN A 23 18.43 -0.15 -6.21
CA GLN A 23 18.74 -0.63 -7.56
C GLN A 23 18.13 -2.01 -7.86
N ILE A 24 18.05 -2.89 -6.87
CA ILE A 24 17.39 -4.20 -7.03
C ILE A 24 15.88 -4.01 -7.22
N ILE A 25 15.23 -3.14 -6.43
CA ILE A 25 13.80 -2.81 -6.56
C ILE A 25 13.51 -2.25 -7.95
N GLU A 26 14.23 -1.20 -8.37
CA GLU A 26 14.08 -0.59 -9.71
C GLU A 26 14.30 -1.61 -10.84
N HIS A 27 15.31 -2.49 -10.69
CA HIS A 27 15.60 -3.51 -11.68
C HIS A 27 14.47 -4.55 -11.80
N ARG A 28 13.88 -4.96 -10.67
CA ARG A 28 12.77 -5.91 -10.65
C ARG A 28 11.51 -5.30 -11.23
N LEU A 29 11.15 -4.08 -10.84
CA LEU A 29 9.95 -3.40 -11.34
C LEU A 29 9.96 -3.23 -12.87
N LYS A 30 11.14 -2.98 -13.47
CA LYS A 30 11.29 -2.89 -14.93
C LYS A 30 11.12 -4.22 -15.67
N ARG A 31 11.15 -5.36 -14.97
CA ARG A 31 11.23 -6.70 -15.58
C ARG A 31 10.12 -7.64 -15.15
N ALA A 32 9.58 -7.49 -13.96
CA ALA A 32 8.55 -8.34 -13.38
C ALA A 32 7.76 -7.55 -12.33
N GLY A 33 6.52 -7.19 -12.66
CA GLY A 33 5.54 -6.75 -11.66
C GLY A 33 5.19 -7.92 -10.73
N ILE A 34 4.92 -7.63 -9.46
CA ILE A 34 4.46 -8.65 -8.50
C ILE A 34 2.94 -8.70 -8.38
N VAL A 35 2.24 -7.73 -8.99
CA VAL A 35 0.79 -7.57 -8.96
C VAL A 35 0.21 -7.58 -10.36
N ASP A 36 -0.93 -8.25 -10.53
CA ASP A 36 -1.69 -8.32 -11.79
C ASP A 36 -3.17 -8.03 -11.51
N ARG A 37 -3.84 -7.34 -12.45
CA ARG A 37 -5.29 -7.10 -12.35
C ARG A 37 -6.07 -8.39 -12.59
N LEU A 38 -7.04 -8.66 -11.72
CA LEU A 38 -8.02 -9.71 -11.92
C LEU A 38 -9.12 -9.28 -12.87
N ASP A 39 -9.75 -10.26 -13.51
CA ASP A 39 -10.91 -9.99 -14.35
C ASP A 39 -12.15 -9.62 -13.50
N PRO A 40 -12.96 -8.66 -13.96
CA PRO A 40 -12.76 -7.85 -15.17
C PRO A 40 -11.65 -6.79 -14.99
N LYS A 41 -10.67 -6.72 -15.90
CA LYS A 41 -9.54 -5.78 -15.81
C LYS A 41 -9.90 -4.29 -15.67
N PRO A 42 -10.98 -3.79 -16.28
CA PRO A 42 -11.43 -2.41 -16.07
C PRO A 42 -11.94 -2.14 -14.64
N GLY A 43 -12.24 -3.19 -13.88
CA GLY A 43 -12.94 -3.11 -12.60
C GLY A 43 -14.46 -3.24 -12.77
N THR A 44 -15.14 -3.18 -11.63
CA THR A 44 -16.60 -3.28 -11.52
C THR A 44 -17.12 -2.10 -10.72
N LYS A 45 -18.15 -1.42 -11.24
CA LYS A 45 -18.85 -0.37 -10.49
C LYS A 45 -19.59 -0.96 -9.30
N ILE A 46 -19.43 -0.34 -8.14
CA ILE A 46 -20.12 -0.68 -6.90
C ILE A 46 -20.70 0.58 -6.27
N GLU A 47 -21.81 0.42 -5.56
CA GLU A 47 -22.43 1.48 -4.76
C GLU A 47 -22.19 1.21 -3.28
N THR A 48 -21.73 2.22 -2.55
CA THR A 48 -21.62 2.19 -1.10
C THR A 48 -22.37 3.39 -0.49
N PRO A 49 -22.63 3.40 0.83
CA PRO A 49 -23.21 4.57 1.49
C PRO A 49 -22.39 5.86 1.31
N GLU A 50 -21.10 5.75 1.00
CA GLU A 50 -20.18 6.86 0.78
C GLU A 50 -20.13 7.34 -0.69
N GLY A 51 -20.62 6.53 -1.65
CA GLY A 51 -20.72 6.91 -3.07
C GLY A 51 -20.50 5.75 -4.06
N GLU A 52 -20.47 6.05 -5.37
CA GLU A 52 -20.17 5.09 -6.45
C GLU A 52 -18.65 4.95 -6.67
N PHE A 53 -18.11 3.74 -6.56
CA PHE A 53 -16.70 3.47 -6.81
C PHE A 53 -16.52 2.47 -7.95
N ASN A 54 -15.38 2.54 -8.62
CA ASN A 54 -14.89 1.43 -9.42
C ASN A 54 -14.00 0.53 -8.57
N LEU A 55 -14.37 -0.74 -8.39
CA LEU A 55 -13.58 -1.73 -7.69
C LEU A 55 -12.65 -2.42 -8.68
N VAL A 56 -11.34 -2.28 -8.47
CA VAL A 56 -10.30 -3.02 -9.20
C VAL A 56 -9.66 -4.03 -8.26
N ALA A 57 -9.68 -5.30 -8.63
CA ALA A 57 -9.05 -6.36 -7.85
C ALA A 57 -7.67 -6.71 -8.43
N PHE A 58 -6.72 -7.02 -7.56
CA PHE A 58 -5.35 -7.36 -7.91
C PHE A 58 -4.93 -8.65 -7.24
N GLN A 59 -4.35 -9.56 -8.00
CA GLN A 59 -3.62 -10.70 -7.46
C GLN A 59 -2.15 -10.32 -7.28
N SER A 60 -1.49 -10.89 -6.27
CA SER A 60 -0.07 -10.72 -6.04
C SER A 60 0.63 -12.07 -5.99
N VAL A 61 1.85 -12.18 -6.48
CA VAL A 61 2.63 -13.45 -6.38
C VAL A 61 3.04 -13.78 -4.95
N VAL A 62 2.99 -12.79 -4.05
CA VAL A 62 3.33 -12.95 -2.63
C VAL A 62 2.10 -13.17 -1.74
N ASP A 63 0.89 -12.98 -2.26
CA ASP A 63 -0.36 -13.24 -1.52
C ASP A 63 -1.29 -14.22 -2.23
N PRO A 64 -1.84 -15.21 -1.52
CA PRO A 64 -2.75 -16.20 -2.11
C PRO A 64 -4.13 -15.65 -2.45
N LEU A 65 -4.44 -14.44 -2.01
CA LEU A 65 -5.76 -13.84 -2.12
C LEU A 65 -5.63 -12.44 -2.75
N PRO A 66 -6.71 -11.87 -3.31
CA PRO A 66 -6.62 -10.58 -3.99
C PRO A 66 -6.66 -9.38 -3.05
N HIS A 67 -5.94 -8.32 -3.41
CA HIS A 67 -6.16 -6.96 -2.90
C HIS A 67 -7.21 -6.25 -3.73
N ILE A 68 -7.82 -5.21 -3.17
CA ILE A 68 -8.78 -4.38 -3.90
C ILE A 68 -8.38 -2.91 -3.81
N ALA A 69 -8.69 -2.16 -4.85
CA ALA A 69 -8.68 -0.71 -4.85
C ALA A 69 -10.07 -0.20 -5.23
N LEU A 70 -10.55 0.80 -4.51
CA LEU A 70 -11.74 1.56 -4.86
C LEU A 70 -11.29 2.88 -5.48
N THR A 71 -11.64 3.11 -6.74
CA THR A 71 -11.24 4.33 -7.47
C THR A 71 -12.44 5.19 -7.81
N VAL A 72 -12.19 6.49 -7.90
CA VAL A 72 -13.15 7.52 -8.33
C VAL A 72 -12.52 8.32 -9.46
N GLY A 73 -13.33 8.70 -10.45
CA GLY A 73 -12.87 9.41 -11.65
C GLY A 73 -12.23 8.48 -12.68
N ASP A 74 -11.16 8.95 -13.31
CA ASP A 74 -10.40 8.25 -14.34
C ASP A 74 -9.28 7.34 -13.78
N VAL A 75 -9.12 7.31 -12.45
CA VAL A 75 -8.04 6.58 -11.80
C VAL A 75 -8.16 5.08 -12.03
N GLY A 76 -7.10 4.48 -12.55
CA GLY A 76 -7.05 3.07 -12.92
C GLY A 76 -7.78 2.73 -14.22
N ALA A 77 -8.26 3.71 -15.00
CA ALA A 77 -8.86 3.46 -16.30
C ALA A 77 -7.87 2.79 -17.27
N LEU A 78 -8.42 2.03 -18.22
CA LEU A 78 -7.66 1.36 -19.27
C LEU A 78 -7.89 2.05 -20.62
N ASP A 79 -6.85 2.14 -21.42
CA ASP A 79 -6.93 2.59 -22.80
C ASP A 79 -7.54 1.52 -23.72
N SER A 80 -7.71 1.87 -25.01
CA SER A 80 -8.24 0.95 -26.03
C SER A 80 -7.41 -0.33 -26.24
N SER A 81 -6.14 -0.34 -25.81
CA SER A 81 -5.24 -1.49 -25.87
C SER A 81 -5.28 -2.35 -24.58
N GLY A 82 -6.06 -1.92 -23.57
CA GLY A 82 -6.15 -2.58 -22.27
C GLY A 82 -5.00 -2.25 -21.33
N GLN A 83 -4.21 -1.21 -21.63
CA GLN A 83 -3.14 -0.72 -20.75
C GLN A 83 -3.65 0.37 -19.83
N VAL A 84 -3.06 0.48 -18.66
CA VAL A 84 -3.45 1.50 -17.66
C VAL A 84 -3.05 2.88 -18.17
N ILE A 85 -3.98 3.82 -18.12
CA ILE A 85 -3.71 5.22 -18.45
C ILE A 85 -2.87 5.82 -17.33
N GLU A 86 -1.62 6.17 -17.65
CA GLU A 86 -0.75 6.84 -16.70
C GLU A 86 -1.13 8.32 -16.57
N SER A 87 -1.11 8.82 -15.33
CA SER A 87 -1.41 10.21 -15.01
C SER A 87 -0.33 10.80 -14.11
N ASP A 88 0.22 11.93 -14.54
CA ASP A 88 1.14 12.76 -13.74
C ASP A 88 0.42 13.81 -12.88
N GLU A 89 -0.91 13.87 -12.94
CA GLU A 89 -1.70 14.71 -12.04
C GLU A 89 -1.68 14.11 -10.61
N PRO A 90 -1.38 14.92 -9.57
CA PRO A 90 -1.43 14.48 -8.19
C PRO A 90 -2.79 13.88 -7.81
N THR A 91 -2.78 12.62 -7.39
CA THR A 91 -3.98 11.86 -7.05
C THR A 91 -4.11 11.67 -5.55
N LEU A 92 -5.31 11.87 -5.00
CA LEU A 92 -5.59 11.56 -3.59
C LEU A 92 -5.60 10.05 -3.38
N VAL A 93 -4.69 9.55 -2.53
CA VAL A 93 -4.55 8.12 -2.26
C VAL A 93 -4.61 7.84 -0.77
N ARG A 94 -5.47 6.89 -0.39
CA ARG A 94 -5.47 6.24 0.93
C ARG A 94 -4.97 4.82 0.78
N VAL A 95 -3.88 4.46 1.45
CA VAL A 95 -3.50 3.06 1.64
C VAL A 95 -4.03 2.62 3.00
N HIS A 96 -5.13 1.87 3.00
CA HIS A 96 -5.77 1.37 4.20
C HIS A 96 -5.31 -0.05 4.48
N ARG A 97 -4.63 -0.25 5.60
CA ARG A 97 -4.29 -1.60 6.09
C ARG A 97 -5.56 -2.20 6.70
N ARG A 98 -6.00 -3.33 6.15
CA ARG A 98 -7.15 -4.08 6.65
C ARG A 98 -6.98 -4.40 8.14
N ASP A 99 -8.03 -4.11 8.90
CA ASP A 99 -8.23 -4.57 10.26
C ASP A 99 -9.67 -5.09 10.38
N LEU A 100 -9.83 -6.41 10.49
CA LEU A 100 -11.16 -7.04 10.43
C LEU A 100 -12.09 -6.52 11.53
N LEU A 101 -11.57 -6.37 12.76
CA LEU A 101 -12.38 -6.02 13.91
C LEU A 101 -12.79 -4.55 13.86
N GLY A 102 -11.87 -3.65 13.55
CA GLY A 102 -12.20 -2.23 13.45
C GLY A 102 -12.95 -1.87 12.16
N ASP A 103 -12.66 -2.50 11.01
CA ASP A 103 -13.31 -2.17 9.74
C ASP A 103 -14.78 -2.61 9.70
N ILE A 104 -15.10 -3.80 10.22
CA ILE A 104 -16.44 -4.40 10.15
C ILE A 104 -17.23 -4.18 11.44
N PHE A 105 -16.61 -4.42 12.59
CA PHE A 105 -17.30 -4.38 13.89
C PHE A 105 -17.08 -3.07 14.65
N LEU A 106 -16.35 -2.11 14.06
CA LEU A 106 -16.03 -0.81 14.67
C LEU A 106 -15.35 -0.95 16.03
N ALA A 107 -14.58 -2.03 16.23
CA ALA A 107 -13.85 -2.27 17.46
C ALA A 107 -12.58 -1.40 17.51
N SER A 108 -12.60 -0.40 18.37
CA SER A 108 -11.45 0.46 18.66
C SER A 108 -10.46 -0.23 19.63
N ASP A 109 -9.18 0.11 19.53
CA ASP A 109 -8.19 -0.26 20.53
C ASP A 109 -8.38 0.59 21.81
N GLU A 110 -7.97 0.07 22.97
CA GLU A 110 -7.99 0.81 24.23
C GLU A 110 -7.25 2.15 24.08
N GLY A 111 -7.94 3.26 24.36
CA GLY A 111 -7.37 4.62 24.29
C GLY A 111 -7.46 5.29 22.92
N GLN A 112 -8.03 4.63 21.90
CA GLN A 112 -8.42 5.29 20.65
C GLN A 112 -9.92 5.50 20.60
N THR A 113 -10.34 6.73 20.28
CA THR A 113 -11.76 7.06 20.13
C THR A 113 -12.34 6.47 18.85
N ASP A 114 -11.55 6.46 17.78
CA ASP A 114 -12.03 6.14 16.44
C ASP A 114 -11.59 4.74 16.00
N SER A 115 -12.49 4.01 15.36
CA SER A 115 -12.18 2.70 14.80
C SER A 115 -11.51 2.83 13.42
N THR A 116 -10.83 1.77 12.99
CA THR A 116 -10.29 1.71 11.62
C THR A 116 -11.40 1.75 10.56
N GLY A 117 -12.61 1.31 10.90
CA GLY A 117 -13.80 1.44 10.07
C GLY A 117 -14.29 2.89 9.91
N ASP A 118 -14.21 3.72 10.96
CA ASP A 118 -14.54 5.14 10.87
C ASP A 118 -13.55 5.86 9.94
N ILE A 119 -12.26 5.55 10.09
CA ILE A 119 -11.17 6.03 9.21
C ILE A 119 -11.39 5.59 7.76
N LEU A 120 -11.76 4.33 7.54
CA LEU A 120 -12.05 3.79 6.21
C LEU A 120 -13.19 4.56 5.54
N ARG A 121 -14.33 4.71 6.24
CA ARG A 121 -15.51 5.42 5.71
C ARG A 121 -15.24 6.89 5.47
N ALA A 122 -14.56 7.58 6.41
CA ALA A 122 -14.17 8.97 6.22
C ALA A 122 -13.27 9.13 4.99
N SER A 123 -12.28 8.23 4.81
CA SER A 123 -11.41 8.24 3.63
C SER A 123 -12.19 8.06 2.33
N MET A 124 -13.16 7.14 2.31
CA MET A 124 -14.05 6.93 1.15
C MET A 124 -14.85 8.20 0.83
N ARG A 125 -15.44 8.85 1.83
CA ARG A 125 -16.17 10.12 1.66
C ARG A 125 -15.27 11.24 1.15
N THR A 126 -14.06 11.38 1.69
CA THR A 126 -13.10 12.40 1.24
C THR A 126 -12.72 12.19 -0.23
N ILE A 127 -12.42 10.94 -0.62
CA ILE A 127 -12.08 10.61 -2.01
C ILE A 127 -13.25 10.87 -2.97
N GLN A 128 -14.48 10.55 -2.55
CA GLN A 128 -15.68 10.87 -3.33
C GLN A 128 -15.88 12.36 -3.51
N LYS A 129 -15.71 13.14 -2.43
CA LYS A 129 -15.83 14.60 -2.47
C LYS A 129 -14.79 15.24 -3.38
N GLU A 130 -13.57 14.70 -3.42
CA GLU A 130 -12.51 15.13 -4.34
C GLU A 130 -12.85 14.82 -5.81
N GLY A 131 -13.69 13.81 -6.06
CA GLY A 131 -14.10 13.37 -7.40
C GLY A 131 -13.02 12.60 -8.18
N ARG A 132 -11.81 12.49 -7.62
CA ARG A 132 -10.69 11.76 -8.22
C ARG A 132 -9.74 11.22 -7.16
N GLY A 133 -9.60 9.91 -7.09
CA GLY A 133 -8.69 9.29 -6.11
C GLY A 133 -8.79 7.77 -6.04
N ALA A 134 -7.99 7.20 -5.14
CA ALA A 134 -7.96 5.76 -4.91
C ALA A 134 -7.85 5.43 -3.41
N LEU A 135 -8.65 4.47 -2.96
CA LEU A 135 -8.47 3.77 -1.70
C LEU A 135 -7.97 2.36 -1.95
N ILE A 136 -6.75 2.06 -1.53
CA ILE A 136 -6.16 0.73 -1.61
C ILE A 136 -6.43 0.02 -0.29
N TYR A 137 -7.22 -1.06 -0.35
CA TYR A 137 -7.49 -1.91 0.80
C TYR A 137 -6.44 -3.02 0.84
N LEU A 138 -5.33 -2.71 1.49
CA LEU A 138 -4.18 -3.60 1.59
C LEU A 138 -4.44 -4.66 2.65
N ARG A 139 -4.12 -5.90 2.32
CA ARG A 139 -4.25 -7.01 3.25
C ARG A 139 -2.87 -7.35 3.77
N PRO A 140 -2.69 -7.39 5.09
CA PRO A 140 -1.44 -7.82 5.69
C PRO A 140 -1.05 -9.22 5.22
N HIS A 141 0.24 -9.43 5.00
CA HIS A 141 0.79 -10.76 4.73
C HIS A 141 0.79 -11.63 6.00
N GLY A 142 0.55 -12.93 5.84
CA GLY A 142 0.62 -13.92 6.93
C GLY A 142 -0.61 -13.95 7.85
N LEU A 143 -0.43 -14.43 9.09
CA LEU A 143 -1.48 -14.49 10.14
C LEU A 143 -1.94 -13.11 10.64
N GLY A 144 -1.41 -12.02 10.06
CA GLY A 144 -1.46 -10.66 10.58
C GLY A 144 -2.69 -9.84 10.17
N ASP A 145 -3.89 -10.40 10.18
CA ASP A 145 -5.14 -9.63 10.09
C ASP A 145 -5.42 -8.76 11.34
N GLY A 146 -4.43 -8.57 12.21
CA GLY A 146 -4.54 -7.92 13.50
C GLY A 146 -5.28 -8.77 14.54
N LEU A 147 -6.18 -9.65 14.10
CA LEU A 147 -7.04 -10.48 14.94
C LEU A 147 -6.22 -11.49 15.75
N SER A 148 -5.37 -12.28 15.08
CA SER A 148 -4.55 -13.27 15.79
C SER A 148 -3.67 -12.60 16.85
N GLN A 149 -3.08 -11.44 16.54
CA GLN A 149 -2.22 -10.68 17.44
C GLN A 149 -3.01 -10.00 18.58
N ARG A 150 -4.20 -9.46 18.31
CA ARG A 150 -5.11 -8.93 19.37
C ARG A 150 -5.56 -10.03 20.32
N LEU A 151 -5.85 -11.24 19.81
CA LEU A 151 -6.29 -12.39 20.61
C LEU A 151 -5.15 -13.02 21.44
N THR A 152 -3.91 -12.95 20.96
CA THR A 152 -2.73 -13.51 21.63
C THR A 152 -1.93 -12.50 22.46
N ARG A 153 -2.37 -11.23 22.52
CA ARG A 153 -1.81 -10.23 23.42
C ARG A 153 -2.50 -10.32 24.80
N PRO A 154 -1.91 -11.00 25.80
CA PRO A 154 -2.24 -10.67 27.18
C PRO A 154 -1.80 -9.22 27.42
N ALA A 155 -2.58 -8.47 28.20
CA ALA A 155 -2.26 -7.10 28.57
C ALA A 155 -0.84 -7.03 29.16
N GLY A 156 0.14 -6.50 28.41
CA GLY A 156 1.44 -6.09 28.95
C GLY A 156 2.74 -6.77 28.44
N HIS A 157 2.77 -7.53 27.34
CA HIS A 157 4.05 -8.10 26.84
C HIS A 157 4.39 -7.76 25.38
N SER A 158 5.66 -7.38 25.18
CA SER A 158 6.29 -7.02 23.91
C SER A 158 6.59 -8.25 23.05
N VAL A 159 6.49 -8.07 21.73
CA VAL A 159 6.55 -9.11 20.71
C VAL A 159 8.01 -9.42 20.34
N GLU A 160 8.69 -10.29 21.09
CA GLU A 160 10.07 -10.70 20.74
C GLU A 160 10.16 -12.06 20.01
N ASP A 161 9.09 -12.86 19.95
CA ASP A 161 9.18 -14.25 19.44
C ASP A 161 8.25 -14.56 18.24
N ALA A 162 8.37 -13.80 17.14
CA ALA A 162 7.86 -14.25 15.85
C ALA A 162 9.02 -14.77 14.98
N PRO A 163 8.87 -15.91 14.27
CA PRO A 163 9.93 -16.45 13.42
C PRO A 163 10.34 -15.40 12.39
N GLN A 164 11.62 -15.03 12.41
CA GLN A 164 12.20 -14.04 11.50
C GLN A 164 12.10 -14.57 10.06
N GLN A 165 11.04 -14.18 9.34
CA GLN A 165 11.10 -14.14 7.89
C GLN A 165 12.23 -13.18 7.49
N SER A 166 12.98 -13.54 6.45
CA SER A 166 14.14 -12.76 5.97
C SER A 166 13.78 -11.34 5.51
N VAL A 167 12.49 -11.05 5.34
CA VAL A 167 11.92 -9.72 5.09
C VAL A 167 10.81 -9.49 6.11
N SER A 168 10.79 -8.33 6.76
CA SER A 168 9.74 -8.00 7.72
C SER A 168 8.40 -7.84 6.98
N ALA A 169 7.32 -8.37 7.55
CA ALA A 169 5.97 -8.26 6.98
C ALA A 169 5.58 -6.81 6.59
N PRO A 170 5.92 -5.76 7.37
CA PRO A 170 5.66 -4.37 6.99
C PRO A 170 6.35 -3.93 5.69
N MET A 171 7.54 -4.47 5.39
CA MET A 171 8.29 -4.11 4.19
C MET A 171 7.72 -4.77 2.93
N LEU A 172 7.18 -5.99 3.05
CA LEU A 172 6.44 -6.65 1.97
C LEU A 172 5.14 -5.90 1.66
N GLU A 173 4.37 -5.58 2.70
CA GLU A 173 3.14 -4.78 2.60
C GLU A 173 3.42 -3.43 1.92
N TYR A 174 4.50 -2.75 2.30
CA TYR A 174 4.93 -1.50 1.67
C TYR A 174 5.20 -1.67 0.17
N GLY A 175 5.94 -2.72 -0.22
CA GLY A 175 6.27 -2.98 -1.62
C GLY A 175 5.05 -3.35 -2.47
N VAL A 176 4.09 -4.11 -1.92
CA VAL A 176 2.82 -4.42 -2.58
C VAL A 176 1.98 -3.15 -2.72
N GLY A 177 1.83 -2.37 -1.65
CA GLY A 177 1.10 -1.11 -1.67
C GLY A 177 1.58 -0.16 -2.76
N CYS A 178 2.90 0.05 -2.85
CA CYS A 178 3.49 0.87 -3.91
C CYS A 178 3.18 0.33 -5.32
N GLN A 179 3.28 -0.98 -5.53
CA GLN A 179 2.98 -1.55 -6.84
C GLN A 179 1.50 -1.49 -7.20
N LEU A 180 0.58 -1.60 -6.24
CA LEU A 180 -0.85 -1.39 -6.46
C LEU A 180 -1.13 0.05 -6.90
N VAL A 181 -0.53 1.05 -6.25
CA VAL A 181 -0.64 2.47 -6.66
C VAL A 181 -0.15 2.64 -8.10
N ARG A 182 1.04 2.08 -8.42
CA ARG A 182 1.61 2.18 -9.78
C ARG A 182 0.74 1.45 -10.81
N ALA A 183 0.14 0.32 -10.46
CA ALA A 183 -0.77 -0.46 -11.33
C ALA A 183 -2.13 0.24 -11.56
N LEU A 184 -2.42 1.32 -10.83
CA LEU A 184 -3.52 2.23 -11.12
C LEU A 184 -3.12 3.41 -12.02
N GLY A 185 -1.85 3.48 -12.45
CA GLY A 185 -1.34 4.53 -13.34
C GLY A 185 -0.92 5.80 -12.60
N ILE A 186 -0.82 5.75 -11.26
CA ILE A 186 -0.49 6.91 -10.43
C ILE A 186 1.04 7.02 -10.29
N SER A 187 1.57 8.21 -10.51
CA SER A 187 2.98 8.57 -10.23
C SER A 187 3.11 9.58 -9.08
N LYS A 188 2.20 10.56 -8.99
CA LYS A 188 2.18 11.59 -7.93
C LYS A 188 1.03 11.39 -6.95
N ILE A 189 1.36 11.38 -5.66
CA ILE A 189 0.47 11.00 -4.57
C ILE A 189 0.23 12.19 -3.64
N ARG A 190 -1.04 12.52 -3.43
CA ARG A 190 -1.51 13.27 -2.26
C ARG A 190 -1.96 12.23 -1.24
N LEU A 191 -1.13 11.98 -0.23
CA LEU A 191 -1.34 10.88 0.70
C LEU A 191 -2.33 11.29 1.79
N LEU A 192 -3.46 10.58 1.88
CA LEU A 192 -4.43 10.73 2.94
C LEU A 192 -4.04 9.89 4.17
N SER A 193 -3.34 10.50 5.13
CA SER A 193 -2.88 9.80 6.34
C SER A 193 -2.66 10.74 7.52
N ASN A 194 -3.04 10.27 8.71
CA ASN A 194 -2.73 10.91 9.99
C ASN A 194 -1.39 10.44 10.58
N SER A 195 -0.74 9.46 9.96
CA SER A 195 0.56 8.96 10.43
C SER A 195 1.72 9.81 9.91
N SER A 196 2.70 10.04 10.79
CA SER A 196 4.00 10.62 10.43
C SER A 196 4.95 9.60 9.79
N THR A 197 4.45 8.43 9.38
CA THR A 197 5.26 7.33 8.83
C THR A 197 6.09 7.83 7.64
N GLU A 198 7.39 7.53 7.67
CA GLU A 198 8.27 7.78 6.55
C GLU A 198 8.15 6.65 5.51
N TYR A 199 8.24 7.02 4.24
CA TYR A 199 8.17 6.09 3.10
C TYR A 199 9.50 6.11 2.35
N PRO A 200 10.57 5.53 2.93
CA PRO A 200 11.90 5.60 2.34
C PRO A 200 11.93 4.87 1.01
N GLN A 201 12.61 5.47 0.02
CA GLN A 201 12.82 4.88 -1.31
C GLN A 201 11.52 4.66 -2.10
N ILE A 202 10.46 5.42 -1.83
CA ILE A 202 9.22 5.37 -2.62
C ILE A 202 9.47 5.70 -4.09
N GLU A 203 10.45 6.55 -4.39
CA GLU A 203 10.83 6.88 -5.77
C GLU A 203 11.39 5.67 -6.54
N ALA A 204 11.91 4.64 -5.84
CA ALA A 204 12.33 3.40 -6.48
C ALA A 204 11.17 2.69 -7.19
N PHE A 205 9.93 2.98 -6.76
CA PHE A 205 8.69 2.48 -7.36
C PHE A 205 8.13 3.40 -8.47
N GLY A 206 8.82 4.49 -8.80
CA GLY A 206 8.32 5.51 -9.72
C GLY A 206 7.19 6.35 -9.12
N LEU A 207 7.16 6.46 -7.79
CA LEU A 207 6.13 7.16 -7.02
C LEU A 207 6.73 8.35 -6.27
N GLU A 208 5.98 9.43 -6.17
CA GLU A 208 6.33 10.65 -5.46
C GLU A 208 5.18 11.10 -4.56
N ILE A 209 5.43 11.31 -3.26
CA ILE A 209 4.44 11.94 -2.36
C ILE A 209 4.63 13.45 -2.44
N VAL A 210 3.70 14.13 -3.10
CA VAL A 210 3.75 15.59 -3.30
C VAL A 210 3.04 16.36 -2.18
N GLU A 211 2.10 15.71 -1.50
CA GLU A 211 1.35 16.31 -0.39
C GLU A 211 0.95 15.22 0.62
N ARG A 212 0.89 15.58 1.91
CA ARG A 212 0.27 14.76 2.95
C ARG A 212 -0.95 15.50 3.48
N MET A 213 -2.11 14.89 3.30
CA MET A 213 -3.38 15.43 3.78
C MET A 213 -3.80 14.69 5.04
N PRO A 214 -4.03 15.39 6.16
CA PRO A 214 -4.64 14.76 7.33
C PRO A 214 -6.09 14.36 7.02
N LEU A 215 -6.50 13.23 7.57
CA LEU A 215 -7.88 12.77 7.57
C LEU A 215 -8.60 13.33 8.79
N SER A 216 -9.66 14.09 8.56
CA SER A 216 -10.60 14.49 9.60
C SER A 216 -11.74 13.50 9.70
N LEU A 217 -12.11 13.14 10.93
CA LEU A 217 -13.31 12.36 11.24
C LEU A 217 -14.36 13.39 11.68
N GLU A 218 -15.24 13.78 10.76
CA GLU A 218 -16.40 14.64 11.05
C GLU A 218 -17.58 13.80 11.57
#